data_AF-A0A0J9D106-F1
#
_entry.id   AF-A0A0J9D106-F1
#
_cell.length_a   1.000
_cell.length_b   1.000
_cell.length_c   1.000
_cell.angle_alpha   90.00
_cell.angle_beta   90.00
_cell.angle_gamma   90.00
#
_symmetry.space_group_name_H-M   'P 1'
#
loop_
_entity.id
_entity.type
_entity.pdbx_description
1 polymer ?
#
loop_
_entity_poly.entity_id
_entity_poly.type
_entity_poly.pdbx_seq_one_letter_code
_entity_poly.pdbx_strand_id
1 'polypeptide(L)'
;MPNEGRPSGEGRAIALRTRLLAAMLGPMLGAAAIIGVGGATLISDVVRRTNDRVLGGALGAIAETVQVERGEVTLDLPPAAFGMLENSERDNVYYRIAVGGTLLTGYADLPAPDPRTMPVDQPRFRFARYRGQDIRIGEVKRSLPRIADPVIVQVAETLDNRRALMHRLMIALLIGELTLVGVAILLLRPALGWSLRPLLRLRRAVEVRDGSARPDFSALDAGPLPSELRPLARAFNRLLRQLDQATGGVRRFTADASHQMRTPISVLKVQIELARRGSREAFDEIADAAQRLERLVTQLLALARAEEAGASPPLETVDLKEVSAVVVNRLINQAIQAQVELNLEASDAESYRVEAHRTLVFEILANLVDNGIRYNRSGGTVTIALAQGEDATLMTVSDDGPGIAVEHRDKVFERFFRVGGASAPEGTGLGLAIVQSAASRMGAQVEIVEGGAGTHIRVRFPRRGEGGAV
;
A
#
# COMPACT_ATOMS: atom_id res chain seq x y z
N MET A 1 -45.52 11.64 -0.35
CA MET A 1 -45.12 10.64 0.66
C MET A 1 -43.88 9.93 0.14
N PRO A 2 -42.67 10.36 0.52
CA PRO A 2 -41.44 9.80 -0.01
C PRO A 2 -41.06 8.51 0.73
N ASN A 3 -40.52 7.59 -0.05
CA ASN A 3 -40.05 6.26 0.30
C ASN A 3 -38.79 6.36 1.18
N GLU A 4 -38.87 5.90 2.43
CA GLU A 4 -37.72 5.80 3.34
C GLU A 4 -36.77 4.70 2.88
N GLY A 5 -35.65 5.11 2.27
CA GLY A 5 -34.50 4.26 2.02
C GLY A 5 -33.89 3.79 3.34
N ARG A 6 -34.09 2.53 3.68
CA ARG A 6 -33.32 1.84 4.72
C ARG A 6 -31.83 1.81 4.31
N PRO A 7 -30.88 2.20 5.17
CA PRO A 7 -29.47 2.00 4.88
C PRO A 7 -29.17 0.50 4.85
N SER A 8 -28.76 0.03 3.67
CA SER A 8 -28.18 -1.28 3.43
C SER A 8 -27.01 -1.50 4.39
N GLY A 9 -27.08 -2.59 5.15
CA GLY A 9 -26.11 -2.94 6.18
C GLY A 9 -24.69 -2.95 5.65
N GLU A 10 -23.85 -2.08 6.22
CA GLU A 10 -22.41 -2.29 6.23
C GLU A 10 -22.17 -3.65 6.90
N GLY A 11 -21.90 -4.66 6.08
CA GLY A 11 -21.50 -5.97 6.56
C GLY A 11 -20.35 -5.78 7.53
N ARG A 12 -20.59 -6.11 8.80
CA ARG A 12 -19.67 -5.91 9.93
C ARG A 12 -18.31 -6.51 9.55
N ALA A 13 -17.41 -5.68 9.03
CA ALA A 13 -16.12 -6.14 8.55
C ALA A 13 -15.39 -6.78 9.72
N ILE A 14 -15.10 -8.08 9.61
CA ILE A 14 -14.43 -8.84 10.66
C ILE A 14 -13.12 -8.12 10.97
N ALA A 15 -12.91 -7.76 12.25
CA ALA A 15 -11.73 -7.04 12.68
C ALA A 15 -10.46 -7.75 12.16
N LEU A 16 -9.50 -6.99 11.64
CA LEU A 16 -8.26 -7.50 11.04
C LEU A 16 -7.56 -8.54 11.94
N ARG A 17 -7.61 -8.33 13.26
CA ARG A 17 -7.10 -9.25 14.27
C ARG A 17 -7.77 -10.62 14.22
N THR A 18 -9.09 -10.67 14.11
CA THR A 18 -9.87 -11.91 14.04
C THR A 18 -9.62 -12.63 12.71
N ARG A 19 -9.51 -11.88 11.61
CA ARG A 19 -9.17 -12.44 10.30
C ARG A 19 -7.77 -13.06 10.27
N LEU A 20 -6.76 -12.36 10.81
CA LEU A 20 -5.39 -12.87 10.90
C LEU A 20 -5.30 -14.09 11.81
N LEU A 21 -5.98 -14.07 12.98
CA LEU A 21 -6.04 -15.23 13.85
C LEU A 21 -6.67 -16.44 13.14
N ALA A 22 -7.80 -16.26 12.46
CA ALA A 22 -8.44 -17.33 11.70
C ALA A 22 -7.55 -17.85 10.56
N ALA A 23 -6.86 -16.96 9.84
CA ALA A 23 -5.94 -17.31 8.77
C ALA A 23 -4.71 -18.10 9.26
N MET A 24 -4.25 -17.89 10.49
CA MET A 24 -3.16 -18.67 11.07
C MET A 24 -3.64 -19.96 11.74
N LEU A 25 -4.81 -19.93 12.42
CA LEU A 25 -5.37 -21.09 13.10
C LEU A 25 -5.87 -22.16 12.13
N GLY A 26 -6.47 -21.78 11.00
CA GLY A 26 -7.01 -22.71 10.01
C GLY A 26 -5.97 -23.71 9.49
N PRO A 27 -4.84 -23.25 8.92
CA PRO A 27 -3.76 -24.13 8.48
C PRO A 27 -3.15 -24.96 9.61
N MET A 28 -3.07 -24.39 10.82
CA MET A 28 -2.51 -25.10 11.98
C MET A 28 -3.42 -26.25 12.45
N LEU A 29 -4.74 -26.03 12.46
CA LEU A 29 -5.72 -27.09 12.72
C LEU A 29 -5.72 -28.14 11.60
N GLY A 30 -5.56 -27.73 10.34
CA GLY A 30 -5.38 -28.64 9.21
C GLY A 30 -4.14 -29.51 9.35
N ALA A 31 -3.00 -28.92 9.70
CA ALA A 31 -1.76 -29.65 9.96
C ALA A 31 -1.90 -30.60 11.15
N ALA A 32 -2.53 -30.16 12.24
CA ALA A 32 -2.82 -31.02 13.39
C ALA A 32 -3.70 -32.22 12.98
N ALA A 33 -4.74 -32.02 12.17
CA ALA A 33 -5.57 -33.12 11.69
C ALA A 33 -4.78 -34.12 10.80
N ILE A 34 -3.90 -33.63 9.93
CA ILE A 34 -3.04 -34.48 9.09
C ILE A 34 -2.06 -35.28 9.96
N ILE A 35 -1.41 -34.63 10.92
CA ILE A 35 -0.50 -35.28 11.88
C ILE A 35 -1.26 -36.30 12.72
N GLY A 36 -2.47 -35.99 13.17
CA GLY A 36 -3.30 -36.89 13.97
C GLY A 36 -3.71 -38.14 13.21
N VAL A 37 -4.16 -37.99 11.96
CA VAL A 37 -4.50 -39.12 11.10
C VAL A 37 -3.26 -39.96 10.78
N GLY A 38 -2.14 -39.32 10.41
CA GLY A 38 -0.88 -40.02 10.13
C GLY A 38 -0.29 -40.73 11.36
N GLY A 39 -0.38 -40.09 12.53
CA GLY A 39 0.02 -40.65 13.82
C GLY A 39 -0.85 -41.85 14.19
N ALA A 40 -2.16 -41.75 14.00
CA ALA A 40 -3.08 -42.85 14.26
C ALA A 40 -2.80 -44.09 13.40
N THR A 41 -2.54 -43.89 12.10
CA THR A 41 -2.20 -45.01 11.19
C THR A 41 -0.87 -45.64 11.58
N LEU A 42 0.16 -44.82 11.83
CA LEU A 42 1.48 -45.29 12.28
C LEU A 42 1.41 -46.06 13.60
N ILE A 43 0.69 -45.55 14.61
CA ILE A 43 0.48 -46.24 15.89
C ILE A 43 -0.16 -47.60 15.64
N SER A 44 -1.23 -47.65 14.85
CA SER A 44 -1.95 -48.89 14.56
C SER A 44 -1.08 -49.94 13.85
N ASP A 45 -0.20 -49.50 12.96
CA ASP A 45 0.72 -50.35 12.20
C ASP A 45 1.88 -50.85 13.05
N VAL A 46 2.51 -49.97 13.82
CA VAL A 46 3.62 -50.33 14.73
C VAL A 46 3.13 -51.33 15.76
N VAL A 47 2.01 -51.06 16.42
CA VAL A 47 1.43 -51.97 17.42
C VAL A 47 1.09 -53.32 16.78
N ARG A 48 0.51 -53.34 15.57
CA ARG A 48 0.20 -54.60 14.86
C ARG A 48 1.44 -55.40 14.54
N ARG A 49 2.44 -54.78 13.90
CA ARG A 49 3.66 -55.48 13.43
C ARG A 49 4.50 -55.99 14.59
N THR A 50 4.63 -55.20 15.66
CA THR A 50 5.39 -55.60 16.85
C THR A 50 4.73 -56.81 17.51
N ASN A 51 3.40 -56.80 17.68
CA ASN A 51 2.69 -57.92 18.29
C ASN A 51 2.71 -59.19 17.43
N ASP A 52 2.45 -59.07 16.11
CA ASP A 52 2.49 -60.21 15.19
C ASP A 52 3.91 -60.81 15.12
N ARG A 53 4.98 -60.00 15.25
CA ARG A 53 6.37 -60.49 15.34
C ARG A 53 6.63 -61.30 16.60
N VAL A 54 6.15 -60.85 17.76
CA VAL A 54 6.28 -61.56 19.04
C VAL A 54 5.51 -62.89 18.99
N LEU A 55 4.25 -62.85 18.53
CA LEU A 55 3.42 -64.04 18.35
C LEU A 55 4.04 -65.04 17.34
N GLY A 56 4.62 -64.55 16.26
CA GLY A 56 5.34 -65.37 15.28
C GLY A 56 6.60 -66.02 15.85
N GLY A 57 7.35 -65.31 16.70
CA GLY A 57 8.53 -65.86 17.39
C GLY A 57 8.15 -67.00 18.33
N ALA A 58 7.11 -66.82 19.13
CA ALA A 58 6.60 -67.87 20.03
C ALA A 58 6.05 -69.08 19.26
N LEU A 59 5.28 -68.83 18.19
CA LEU A 59 4.79 -69.88 17.28
C LEU A 59 5.94 -70.68 16.66
N GLY A 60 7.00 -69.99 16.21
CA GLY A 60 8.19 -70.61 15.63
C GLY A 60 8.93 -71.49 16.65
N ALA A 61 9.16 -70.97 17.86
CA ALA A 61 9.82 -71.71 18.94
C ALA A 61 9.05 -72.98 19.31
N ILE A 62 7.72 -72.92 19.43
CA ILE A 62 6.89 -74.11 19.68
C ILE A 62 6.94 -75.07 18.49
N ALA A 63 6.87 -74.56 17.26
CA ALA A 63 6.87 -75.39 16.06
C ALA A 63 8.22 -76.09 15.80
N GLU A 64 9.34 -75.58 16.31
CA GLU A 64 10.67 -76.21 16.21
C GLU A 64 10.86 -77.36 17.22
N THR A 65 10.15 -77.32 18.34
CA THR A 65 10.18 -78.41 19.34
C THR A 65 9.35 -79.64 18.96
N VAL A 66 8.54 -79.55 17.89
CA VAL A 66 7.76 -80.69 17.40
C VAL A 66 8.70 -81.67 16.68
N GLN A 67 8.91 -82.85 17.26
CA GLN A 67 9.77 -83.89 16.68
C GLN A 67 9.05 -85.24 16.65
N VAL A 68 9.62 -86.20 15.91
CA VAL A 68 9.11 -87.58 15.86
C VAL A 68 10.10 -88.49 16.56
N GLU A 69 9.72 -89.00 17.72
CA GLU A 69 10.53 -89.95 18.49
C GLU A 69 9.82 -91.31 18.51
N ARG A 70 10.49 -92.37 18.06
CA ARG A 70 9.96 -93.75 18.02
C ARG A 70 8.61 -93.92 17.27
N GLY A 71 8.31 -93.02 16.32
CA GLY A 71 7.09 -93.09 15.51
C GLY A 71 5.88 -92.37 16.11
N GLU A 72 6.04 -91.75 17.28
CA GLU A 72 5.05 -90.86 17.89
C GLU A 72 5.52 -89.40 17.80
N VAL A 73 4.57 -88.46 17.68
CA VAL A 73 4.89 -87.03 17.75
C VAL A 73 5.15 -86.67 19.21
N THR A 74 6.39 -86.31 19.52
CA THR A 74 6.77 -85.77 20.83
C THR A 74 6.97 -84.27 20.73
N LEU A 75 6.65 -83.58 21.81
CA LEU A 75 6.74 -82.13 21.90
C LEU A 75 7.20 -81.76 23.30
N ASP A 76 8.24 -80.94 23.38
CA ASP A 76 8.62 -80.27 24.62
C ASP A 76 8.29 -78.79 24.52
N LEU A 77 7.32 -78.32 25.31
CA LEU A 77 6.84 -76.94 25.25
C LEU A 77 7.84 -76.02 25.94
N PRO A 78 8.62 -75.21 25.21
CA PRO A 78 9.68 -74.42 25.83
C PRO A 78 9.03 -73.31 26.67
N PRO A 79 9.31 -73.23 27.99
CA PRO A 79 8.70 -72.22 28.86
C PRO A 79 8.95 -70.78 28.36
N ALA A 80 10.08 -70.56 27.69
CA ALA A 80 10.45 -69.28 27.09
C ALA A 80 9.45 -68.81 26.01
N ALA A 81 8.84 -69.72 25.23
CA ALA A 81 7.87 -69.32 24.19
C ALA A 81 6.57 -68.78 24.78
N PHE A 82 6.12 -69.32 25.91
CA PHE A 82 4.98 -68.79 26.65
C PHE A 82 5.37 -67.52 27.41
N GLY A 83 6.56 -67.46 28.01
CA GLY A 83 7.06 -66.25 28.66
C GLY A 83 7.25 -65.05 27.73
N MET A 84 7.44 -65.26 26.42
CA MET A 84 7.45 -64.17 25.41
C MET A 84 6.06 -63.59 25.13
N LEU A 85 5.01 -64.37 25.37
CA LEU A 85 3.60 -63.98 25.17
C LEU A 85 2.94 -63.55 26.47
N GLU A 86 3.46 -64.01 27.59
CA GLU A 86 2.97 -63.72 28.93
C GLU A 86 3.50 -62.35 29.39
N ASN A 87 2.73 -61.30 29.11
CA ASN A 87 2.96 -59.98 29.70
C ASN A 87 2.10 -59.80 30.96
N SER A 88 2.65 -59.04 31.91
CA SER A 88 2.26 -58.98 33.34
C SER A 88 0.82 -58.53 33.67
N GLU A 89 -0.03 -58.27 32.69
CA GLU A 89 -1.43 -57.88 32.90
C GLU A 89 -2.37 -58.54 31.87
N ARG A 90 -2.95 -59.69 32.26
CA ARG A 90 -4.24 -60.24 31.76
C ARG A 90 -4.32 -60.78 30.33
N ASP A 91 -3.23 -60.91 29.58
CA ASP A 91 -3.33 -61.59 28.28
C ASP A 91 -3.41 -63.10 28.47
N ASN A 92 -4.51 -63.67 27.98
CA ASN A 92 -4.68 -65.13 27.99
C ASN A 92 -4.04 -65.69 26.71
N VAL A 93 -3.06 -66.56 26.91
CA VAL A 93 -2.45 -67.30 25.81
C VAL A 93 -3.15 -68.65 25.68
N TYR A 94 -3.70 -68.91 24.51
CA TYR A 94 -4.30 -70.21 24.17
C TYR A 94 -3.45 -70.87 23.09
N TYR A 95 -3.26 -72.18 23.18
CA TYR A 95 -2.56 -72.94 22.15
C TYR A 95 -3.32 -74.21 21.81
N ARG A 96 -3.13 -74.71 20.60
CA ARG A 96 -3.70 -75.98 20.12
C ARG A 96 -2.71 -76.64 19.19
N ILE A 97 -2.35 -77.88 19.50
CA ILE A 97 -1.42 -78.67 18.70
C ILE A 97 -2.09 -79.97 18.32
N ALA A 98 -2.25 -80.21 17.02
CA ALA A 98 -2.99 -81.36 16.50
C ALA A 98 -2.24 -82.02 15.34
N VAL A 99 -2.35 -83.35 15.24
CA VAL A 99 -1.88 -84.14 14.09
C VAL A 99 -3.11 -84.53 13.28
N GLY A 100 -3.22 -84.00 12.06
CA GLY A 100 -4.44 -84.15 11.26
C GLY A 100 -5.67 -83.61 12.00
N GLY A 101 -6.58 -84.51 12.40
CA GLY A 101 -7.78 -84.18 13.20
C GLY A 101 -7.65 -84.42 14.71
N THR A 102 -6.57 -85.07 15.16
CA THR A 102 -6.42 -85.52 16.56
C THR A 102 -5.62 -84.50 17.36
N LEU A 103 -6.18 -84.04 18.48
CA LEU A 103 -5.50 -83.11 19.39
C LEU A 103 -4.40 -83.85 20.17
N LEU A 104 -3.19 -83.30 20.18
CA LEU A 104 -2.10 -83.76 21.05
C LEU A 104 -2.15 -83.05 22.40
N THR A 105 -2.19 -81.71 22.38
CA THR A 105 -2.17 -80.89 23.60
C THR A 105 -2.76 -79.51 23.34
N GLY A 106 -3.25 -78.86 24.40
CA GLY A 106 -3.85 -77.53 24.37
C GLY A 106 -5.38 -77.52 24.37
N TYR A 107 -5.95 -76.44 23.86
CA TYR A 107 -7.38 -76.14 23.91
C TYR A 107 -8.12 -76.71 22.69
N ALA A 108 -8.91 -77.77 22.91
CA ALA A 108 -9.65 -78.47 21.85
C ALA A 108 -10.72 -77.59 21.15
N ASP A 109 -11.28 -76.64 21.90
CA ASP A 109 -12.34 -75.71 21.48
C ASP A 109 -11.80 -74.49 20.70
N LEU A 110 -10.47 -74.36 20.55
CA LEU A 110 -9.89 -73.30 19.75
C LEU A 110 -10.24 -73.49 18.26
N PRO A 111 -10.74 -72.47 17.54
CA PRO A 111 -11.17 -72.62 16.15
C PRO A 111 -10.07 -73.20 15.25
N ALA A 112 -10.29 -74.42 14.73
CA ALA A 112 -9.35 -75.13 13.89
C ALA A 112 -9.30 -74.54 12.46
N PRO A 113 -8.13 -74.47 11.81
CA PRO A 113 -8.01 -74.06 10.42
C PRO A 113 -8.24 -75.26 9.49
N ASP A 114 -8.60 -75.02 8.23
CA ASP A 114 -8.61 -76.06 7.20
C ASP A 114 -7.16 -76.40 6.76
N PRO A 115 -6.66 -77.62 7.03
CA PRO A 115 -5.29 -78.03 6.69
C PRO A 115 -4.95 -77.95 5.19
N ARG A 116 -5.97 -77.98 4.31
CA ARG A 116 -5.80 -77.91 2.85
C ARG A 116 -5.47 -76.51 2.36
N THR A 117 -5.87 -75.50 3.13
CA THR A 117 -5.68 -74.07 2.79
C THR A 117 -4.37 -73.49 3.36
N MET A 118 -3.62 -74.30 4.11
CA MET A 118 -2.42 -73.83 4.81
C MET A 118 -1.14 -74.18 4.04
N PRO A 119 -0.28 -73.19 3.76
CA PRO A 119 1.06 -73.44 3.26
C PRO A 119 1.89 -74.18 4.31
N VAL A 120 2.79 -75.05 3.85
CA VAL A 120 3.71 -75.80 4.72
C VAL A 120 4.85 -74.87 5.15
N ASP A 121 5.21 -74.93 6.43
CA ASP A 121 6.31 -74.19 7.06
C ASP A 121 6.23 -72.65 6.94
N GLN A 122 5.05 -72.10 6.63
CA GLN A 122 4.81 -70.67 6.60
C GLN A 122 3.77 -70.27 7.67
N PRO A 123 4.11 -69.35 8.59
CA PRO A 123 3.17 -68.89 9.59
C PRO A 123 2.09 -68.01 8.97
N ARG A 124 0.84 -68.23 9.35
CA ARG A 124 -0.34 -67.42 8.99
C ARG A 124 -0.93 -66.79 10.24
N PHE A 125 -1.37 -65.55 10.14
CA PHE A 125 -2.01 -64.83 11.25
C PHE A 125 -3.45 -64.45 10.89
N ARG A 126 -4.41 -64.82 11.74
CA ARG A 126 -5.82 -64.50 11.53
C ARG A 126 -6.51 -64.04 12.82
N PHE A 127 -7.60 -63.31 12.66
CA PHE A 127 -8.45 -62.92 13.78
C PHE A 127 -9.55 -63.96 13.98
N ALA A 128 -9.90 -64.23 15.23
CA ALA A 128 -11.03 -65.09 15.59
C ALA A 128 -11.67 -64.59 16.88
N ARG A 129 -12.86 -65.09 17.19
CA ARG A 129 -13.51 -64.87 18.48
C ARG A 129 -13.52 -66.17 19.27
N TYR A 130 -13.09 -66.13 20.51
CA TYR A 130 -12.99 -67.30 21.38
C TYR A 130 -13.37 -66.91 22.81
N ARG A 131 -14.28 -67.68 23.42
CA ARG A 131 -14.81 -67.43 24.78
C ARG A 131 -15.28 -65.98 25.00
N GLY A 132 -15.92 -65.40 23.99
CA GLY A 132 -16.45 -64.04 24.02
C GLY A 132 -15.43 -62.93 23.73
N GLN A 133 -14.14 -63.23 23.70
CA GLN A 133 -13.04 -62.29 23.46
C GLN A 133 -12.54 -62.37 22.01
N ASP A 134 -12.04 -61.25 21.49
CA ASP A 134 -11.37 -61.22 20.19
C ASP A 134 -9.90 -61.60 20.36
N ILE A 135 -9.47 -62.62 19.62
CA ILE A 135 -8.13 -63.18 19.70
C ILE A 135 -7.41 -63.08 18.34
N ARG A 136 -6.08 -62.99 18.39
CA ARG A 136 -5.18 -63.11 17.24
C ARG A 136 -4.54 -64.48 17.27
N ILE A 137 -4.76 -65.29 16.23
CA ILE A 137 -4.20 -66.65 16.11
C ILE A 137 -3.06 -66.62 15.11
N GLY A 138 -1.87 -67.03 15.55
CA GLY A 138 -0.77 -67.47 14.70
C GLY A 138 -0.85 -68.98 14.51
N GLU A 139 -0.73 -69.46 13.28
CA GLU A 139 -0.82 -70.88 12.96
C GLU A 139 0.20 -71.28 11.91
N VAL A 140 0.82 -72.45 12.09
CA VAL A 140 1.82 -73.00 11.15
C VAL A 140 1.57 -74.50 10.96
N LYS A 141 1.71 -74.95 9.71
CA LYS A 141 1.59 -76.35 9.31
C LYS A 141 3.00 -76.93 9.13
N ARG A 142 3.38 -77.87 10.00
CA ARG A 142 4.64 -78.61 9.89
C ARG A 142 4.38 -79.98 9.23
N SER A 143 5.22 -80.33 8.26
CA SER A 143 5.23 -81.67 7.68
C SER A 143 6.45 -82.40 8.20
N LEU A 144 6.25 -83.41 9.05
CA LEU A 144 7.34 -84.17 9.65
C LEU A 144 7.70 -85.39 8.78
N PRO A 145 8.99 -85.71 8.59
CA PRO A 145 9.38 -86.97 7.99
C PRO A 145 8.85 -88.13 8.83
N ARG A 146 8.24 -89.14 8.19
CA ARG A 146 7.69 -90.38 8.78
C ARG A 146 6.27 -90.32 9.35
N ILE A 147 5.55 -89.20 9.20
CA ILE A 147 4.11 -89.11 9.56
C ILE A 147 3.31 -88.64 8.34
N ALA A 148 2.22 -89.34 8.02
CA ALA A 148 1.38 -89.04 6.85
C ALA A 148 0.53 -87.77 7.05
N ASP A 149 0.10 -87.52 8.28
CA ASP A 149 -0.73 -86.36 8.63
C ASP A 149 0.14 -85.16 9.08
N PRO A 150 -0.17 -83.94 8.62
CA PRO A 150 0.56 -82.75 9.02
C PRO A 150 0.27 -82.35 10.48
N VAL A 151 1.26 -81.79 11.15
CA VAL A 151 1.11 -81.21 12.49
C VAL A 151 0.75 -79.74 12.36
N ILE A 152 -0.34 -79.33 13.00
CA ILE A 152 -0.78 -77.94 13.03
C ILE A 152 -0.54 -77.40 14.43
N VAL A 153 0.30 -76.38 14.51
CA VAL A 153 0.56 -75.63 15.74
C VAL A 153 -0.20 -74.32 15.64
N GLN A 154 -1.03 -74.03 16.64
CA GLN A 154 -1.74 -72.76 16.77
C GLN A 154 -1.43 -72.14 18.13
N VAL A 155 -1.18 -70.84 18.11
CA VAL A 155 -0.98 -70.02 19.30
C VAL A 155 -1.83 -68.78 19.16
N ALA A 156 -2.56 -68.41 20.20
CA ALA A 156 -3.52 -67.33 20.19
C ALA A 156 -3.36 -66.44 21.41
N GLU A 157 -3.52 -65.14 21.19
CA GLU A 157 -3.42 -64.10 22.22
C GLU A 157 -4.68 -63.21 22.17
N THR A 158 -5.10 -62.71 23.32
CA THR A 158 -6.18 -61.72 23.46
C THR A 158 -5.79 -60.34 22.93
N LEU A 159 -6.75 -59.57 22.42
CA LEU A 159 -6.50 -58.23 21.85
C LEU A 159 -6.66 -57.07 22.85
N ASP A 160 -7.00 -57.35 24.11
CA ASP A 160 -7.40 -56.33 25.07
C ASP A 160 -6.25 -55.39 25.45
N ASN A 161 -5.06 -55.94 25.73
CA ASN A 161 -3.87 -55.15 26.01
C ASN A 161 -3.42 -54.34 24.78
N ARG A 162 -3.47 -54.94 23.59
CA ARG A 162 -3.21 -54.24 22.33
C ARG A 162 -4.13 -53.02 22.15
N ARG A 163 -5.42 -53.18 22.44
CA ARG A 163 -6.39 -52.07 22.41
C ARG A 163 -6.05 -51.04 23.48
N ALA A 164 -5.72 -51.45 24.69
CA ALA A 164 -5.36 -50.52 25.77
C ALA A 164 -4.10 -49.69 25.43
N LEU A 165 -3.04 -50.33 24.92
CA LEU A 165 -1.83 -49.65 24.47
C LEU A 165 -2.13 -48.66 23.34
N MET A 166 -2.89 -49.09 22.33
CA MET A 166 -3.33 -48.22 21.24
C MET A 166 -4.12 -47.01 21.77
N HIS A 167 -5.09 -47.21 22.67
CA HIS A 167 -5.87 -46.12 23.26
C HIS A 167 -4.98 -45.15 24.06
N ARG A 168 -4.02 -45.66 24.84
CA ARG A 168 -3.08 -44.81 25.59
C ARG A 168 -2.22 -43.94 24.66
N LEU A 169 -1.67 -44.53 23.59
CA LEU A 169 -0.88 -43.80 22.60
C LEU A 169 -1.73 -42.77 21.84
N MET A 170 -2.98 -43.11 21.50
CA MET A 170 -3.92 -42.19 20.85
C MET A 170 -4.31 -41.02 21.74
N ILE A 171 -4.57 -41.25 23.03
CA ILE A 171 -4.84 -40.19 24.01
C ILE A 171 -3.60 -39.30 24.17
N ALA A 172 -2.41 -39.89 24.26
CA ALA A 172 -1.16 -39.13 24.36
C ALA A 172 -0.94 -38.24 23.12
N LEU A 173 -1.21 -38.76 21.91
CA LEU A 173 -1.16 -37.99 20.66
C LEU A 173 -2.14 -36.82 20.69
N LEU A 174 -3.40 -37.07 21.05
CA LEU A 174 -4.43 -36.03 21.14
C LEU A 174 -4.09 -34.94 22.15
N ILE A 175 -3.62 -35.31 23.35
CA ILE A 175 -3.19 -34.36 24.38
C ILE A 175 -2.02 -33.52 23.87
N GLY A 176 -1.05 -34.15 23.20
CA GLY A 176 0.10 -33.46 22.58
C GLY A 176 -0.34 -32.42 21.56
N GLU A 177 -1.27 -32.77 20.66
CA GLU A 177 -1.81 -31.85 19.64
C GLU A 177 -2.59 -30.69 20.27
N LEU A 178 -3.48 -30.97 21.23
CA LEU A 178 -4.24 -29.93 21.92
C LEU A 178 -3.32 -28.97 22.69
N THR A 179 -2.26 -29.51 23.31
CA THR A 179 -1.25 -28.71 24.01
C THR A 179 -0.51 -27.80 23.03
N LEU A 180 -0.07 -28.33 21.89
CA LEU A 180 0.61 -27.56 20.86
C LEU A 180 -0.28 -26.42 20.33
N VAL A 181 -1.54 -26.72 20.02
CA VAL A 181 -2.52 -25.72 19.55
C VAL A 181 -2.78 -24.65 20.61
N GLY A 182 -2.97 -25.06 21.87
CA GLY A 182 -3.18 -24.16 22.99
C GLY A 182 -2.00 -23.20 23.21
N VAL A 183 -0.77 -23.72 23.19
CA VAL A 183 0.46 -22.92 23.28
C VAL A 183 0.56 -21.93 22.12
N ALA A 184 0.26 -22.36 20.89
CA ALA A 184 0.29 -21.45 19.74
C ALA A 184 -0.74 -20.32 19.88
N ILE A 185 -1.96 -20.60 20.33
CA ILE A 185 -2.98 -19.56 20.60
C ILE A 185 -2.49 -18.58 21.67
N LEU A 186 -1.89 -19.10 22.75
CA LEU A 186 -1.35 -18.31 23.85
C LEU A 186 -0.25 -17.34 23.38
N LEU A 187 0.62 -17.77 22.46
CA LEU A 187 1.72 -16.97 21.91
C LEU A 187 1.27 -16.01 20.79
N LEU A 188 0.35 -16.43 19.92
CA LEU A 188 -0.11 -15.62 18.78
C LEU A 188 -0.94 -14.41 19.22
N ARG A 189 -1.75 -14.54 20.28
CA ARG A 189 -2.60 -13.45 20.78
C ARG A 189 -1.83 -12.17 21.16
N PRO A 190 -0.77 -12.23 22.00
CA PRO A 190 0.05 -11.06 22.31
C PRO A 190 0.93 -10.62 21.13
N ALA A 191 1.46 -11.55 20.34
CA ALA A 191 2.30 -11.23 19.18
C ALA A 191 1.56 -10.36 18.15
N LEU A 192 0.33 -10.73 17.79
CA LEU A 192 -0.51 -9.92 16.90
C LEU A 192 -0.89 -8.58 17.53
N GLY A 193 -1.13 -8.56 18.84
CA GLY A 193 -1.41 -7.34 19.58
C GLY A 193 -0.24 -6.35 19.50
N TRP A 194 0.99 -6.83 19.67
CA TRP A 194 2.19 -6.00 19.58
C TRP A 194 2.46 -5.53 18.15
N SER A 195 2.32 -6.42 17.16
CA SER A 195 2.52 -6.13 15.74
C SER A 195 1.55 -5.08 15.18
N LEU A 196 0.29 -5.06 15.65
CA LEU A 196 -0.73 -4.10 15.19
C LEU A 196 -0.76 -2.78 15.98
N ARG A 197 0.00 -2.64 17.07
CA ARG A 197 0.07 -1.38 17.84
C ARG A 197 0.46 -0.16 17.00
N PRO A 198 1.47 -0.22 16.11
CA PRO A 198 1.85 0.92 15.28
C PRO A 198 0.71 1.42 14.36
N LEU A 199 -0.09 0.51 13.82
CA LEU A 199 -1.28 0.86 13.01
C LEU A 199 -2.33 1.62 13.84
N LEU A 200 -2.59 1.17 15.07
CA LEU A 200 -3.51 1.85 15.97
C LEU A 200 -3.02 3.24 16.40
N ARG A 201 -1.70 3.43 16.52
CA ARG A 201 -1.10 4.75 16.75
C ARG A 201 -1.27 5.67 15.56
N LEU A 202 -1.00 5.17 14.34
CA LEU A 202 -1.18 5.93 13.11
C LEU A 202 -2.65 6.34 12.94
N ARG A 203 -3.60 5.43 13.18
CA ARG A 203 -5.04 5.73 13.13
C ARG A 203 -5.41 6.85 14.10
N ARG A 204 -4.96 6.76 15.36
CA ARG A 204 -5.23 7.81 16.37
C ARG A 204 -4.60 9.15 16.01
N ALA A 205 -3.38 9.14 15.45
CA ALA A 205 -2.72 10.37 15.00
C ALA A 205 -3.51 11.10 13.89
N VAL A 206 -4.26 10.34 13.08
CA VAL A 206 -5.18 10.91 12.08
C VAL A 206 -6.52 11.33 12.71
N GLU A 207 -7.13 10.48 13.56
CA GLU A 207 -8.42 10.76 14.21
C GLU A 207 -8.40 12.05 15.06
N VAL A 208 -7.30 12.32 15.77
CA VAL A 208 -7.15 13.56 16.58
C VAL A 208 -7.17 14.82 15.70
N ARG A 209 -6.74 14.72 14.44
CA ARG A 209 -6.68 15.85 13.51
C ARG A 209 -8.02 16.16 12.86
N ASP A 210 -8.87 15.15 12.67
CA ASP A 210 -10.23 15.32 12.13
C ASP A 210 -11.15 16.07 13.11
N GLY A 211 -10.94 15.88 14.42
CA GLY A 211 -11.71 16.56 15.48
C GLY A 211 -11.28 18.00 15.80
N SER A 212 -10.25 18.54 15.15
CA SER A 212 -9.70 19.86 15.47
C SER A 212 -10.43 20.98 14.71
N ALA A 213 -10.87 22.02 15.43
CA ALA A 213 -11.57 23.18 14.83
C ALA A 213 -10.74 23.99 13.81
N ARG A 214 -9.42 23.74 13.74
CA ARG A 214 -8.53 24.25 12.70
C ARG A 214 -7.85 23.07 12.01
N PRO A 215 -7.78 23.05 10.66
CA PRO A 215 -7.00 22.06 9.94
C PRO A 215 -5.53 22.10 10.37
N ASP A 216 -5.00 20.97 10.86
CA ASP A 216 -3.59 20.78 11.21
C ASP A 216 -2.87 20.00 10.09
N PHE A 217 -1.96 20.67 9.40
CA PHE A 217 -1.18 20.10 8.30
C PHE A 217 0.26 19.73 8.69
N SER A 218 0.59 19.75 9.98
CA SER A 218 1.92 19.35 10.47
C SER A 218 2.25 17.90 10.09
N ALA A 219 3.53 17.56 9.93
CA ALA A 219 3.93 16.19 9.62
C ALA A 219 3.41 15.19 10.66
N LEU A 220 2.96 14.01 10.23
CA LEU A 220 2.61 12.92 11.14
C LEU A 220 3.87 12.47 11.89
N ASP A 221 3.91 12.72 13.19
CA ASP A 221 4.87 12.10 14.10
C ASP A 221 4.27 10.81 14.68
N ALA A 222 4.43 9.72 13.94
CA ALA A 222 3.95 8.40 14.35
C ALA A 222 5.02 7.58 15.11
N GLY A 223 6.18 8.19 15.44
CA GLY A 223 7.31 7.50 16.07
C GLY A 223 7.92 6.38 15.21
N PRO A 224 8.58 5.36 15.81
CA PRO A 224 9.21 4.28 15.06
C PRO A 224 8.16 3.38 14.41
N LEU A 225 8.03 3.49 13.09
CA LEU A 225 7.15 2.67 12.26
C LEU A 225 7.92 1.47 11.64
N PRO A 226 7.25 0.30 11.52
CA PRO A 226 7.71 -0.82 10.70
C PRO A 226 8.01 -0.39 9.26
N SER A 227 8.92 -1.09 8.58
CA SER A 227 9.36 -0.83 7.20
C SER A 227 8.19 -0.70 6.22
N GLU A 228 7.15 -1.48 6.43
CA GLU A 228 5.98 -1.61 5.55
C GLU A 228 5.07 -0.37 5.63
N LEU A 229 5.06 0.32 6.78
CA LEU A 229 4.20 1.50 7.01
C LEU A 229 4.92 2.83 6.72
N ARG A 230 6.25 2.83 6.61
CA ARG A 230 7.04 4.04 6.32
C ARG A 230 6.67 4.69 4.98
N PRO A 231 6.49 3.96 3.86
CA PRO A 231 6.10 4.56 2.58
C PRO A 231 4.74 5.27 2.66
N LEU A 232 3.78 4.66 3.36
CA LEU A 232 2.44 5.23 3.55
C LEU A 232 2.50 6.53 4.37
N ALA A 233 3.21 6.51 5.51
CA ALA A 233 3.40 7.71 6.33
C ALA A 233 4.10 8.84 5.54
N ARG A 234 5.11 8.51 4.73
CA ARG A 234 5.77 9.48 3.83
C ARG A 234 4.83 10.04 2.78
N ALA A 235 4.01 9.20 2.15
CA ALA A 235 3.03 9.64 1.16
C ALA A 235 2.01 10.59 1.79
N PHE A 236 1.49 10.27 2.97
CA PHE A 236 0.57 11.12 3.70
C PHE A 236 1.21 12.46 4.09
N ASN A 237 2.46 12.45 4.59
CA ASN A 237 3.20 13.67 4.90
C ASN A 237 3.51 14.54 3.67
N ARG A 238 3.61 13.95 2.47
CA ARG A 238 3.70 14.74 1.22
C ARG A 238 2.38 15.41 0.88
N LEU A 239 1.26 14.68 0.98
CA LEU A 239 -0.08 15.23 0.76
C LEU A 239 -0.39 16.37 1.74
N LEU A 240 -0.10 16.19 3.03
CA LEU A 240 -0.27 17.24 4.03
C LEU A 240 0.52 18.51 3.69
N ARG A 241 1.79 18.37 3.27
CA ARG A 241 2.60 19.52 2.85
C ARG A 241 2.03 20.23 1.62
N GLN A 242 1.55 19.49 0.63
CA GLN A 242 0.90 20.08 -0.54
C GLN A 242 -0.36 20.85 -0.13
N LEU A 243 -1.15 20.30 0.79
CA LEU A 243 -2.36 20.94 1.30
C LEU A 243 -2.05 22.19 2.13
N ASP A 244 -1.01 22.15 2.96
CA ASP A 244 -0.53 23.32 3.74
C ASP A 244 -0.08 24.46 2.81
N GLN A 245 0.70 24.13 1.78
CA GLN A 245 1.14 25.10 0.78
C GLN A 245 -0.03 25.72 0.01
N ALA A 246 -0.98 24.90 -0.44
CA ALA A 246 -2.15 25.35 -1.18
C ALA A 246 -3.05 26.26 -0.32
N THR A 247 -3.36 25.83 0.91
CA THR A 247 -4.23 26.61 1.81
C THR A 247 -3.56 27.88 2.35
N GLY A 248 -2.24 27.84 2.61
CA GLY A 248 -1.45 29.00 2.99
C GLY A 248 -1.32 30.05 1.87
N GLY A 249 -1.32 29.61 0.60
CA GLY A 249 -1.39 30.50 -0.56
C GLY A 249 -2.73 31.23 -0.64
N VAL A 250 -3.84 30.49 -0.56
CA VAL A 250 -5.19 31.06 -0.59
C VAL A 250 -5.42 32.08 0.53
N ARG A 251 -5.01 31.76 1.77
CA ARG A 251 -5.19 32.69 2.91
C ARG A 251 -4.47 34.02 2.72
N ARG A 252 -3.21 34.00 2.26
CA ARG A 252 -2.43 35.21 1.99
C ARG A 252 -3.05 36.00 0.84
N PHE A 253 -3.40 35.32 -0.25
CA PHE A 253 -4.08 35.94 -1.39
C PHE A 253 -5.37 36.67 -0.99
N THR A 254 -6.25 36.01 -0.22
CA THR A 254 -7.52 36.61 0.22
C THR A 254 -7.29 37.80 1.16
N ALA A 255 -6.32 37.71 2.07
CA ALA A 255 -5.98 38.81 2.99
C ALA A 255 -5.46 40.03 2.21
N ASP A 256 -4.52 39.83 1.30
CA ASP A 256 -3.90 40.92 0.54
C ASP A 256 -4.89 41.57 -0.44
N ALA A 257 -5.72 40.76 -1.13
CA ALA A 257 -6.78 41.25 -2.00
C ALA A 257 -7.77 42.12 -1.21
N SER A 258 -8.17 41.68 -0.01
CA SER A 258 -9.08 42.43 0.86
C SER A 258 -8.48 43.79 1.27
N HIS A 259 -7.19 43.84 1.60
CA HIS A 259 -6.51 45.09 1.94
C HIS A 259 -6.45 46.05 0.75
N GLN A 260 -6.08 45.55 -0.43
CA GLN A 260 -5.90 46.37 -1.62
C GLN A 260 -7.22 46.87 -2.22
N MET A 261 -8.32 46.14 -2.05
CA MET A 261 -9.67 46.62 -2.42
C MET A 261 -10.18 47.71 -1.46
N ARG A 262 -9.81 47.66 -0.17
CA ARG A 262 -10.32 48.58 0.85
C ARG A 262 -9.94 50.03 0.59
N THR A 263 -8.75 50.27 0.07
CA THR A 263 -8.21 51.61 -0.23
C THR A 263 -9.03 52.35 -1.30
N PRO A 264 -9.18 51.84 -2.55
CA PRO A 264 -9.98 52.52 -3.57
C PRO A 264 -11.46 52.60 -3.18
N ILE A 265 -12.03 51.61 -2.48
CA ILE A 265 -13.41 51.69 -1.97
C ILE A 265 -13.57 52.83 -0.95
N SER A 266 -12.56 53.08 -0.11
CA SER A 266 -12.59 54.17 0.87
C SER A 266 -12.50 55.53 0.19
N VAL A 267 -11.64 55.66 -0.83
CA VAL A 267 -11.53 56.88 -1.66
C VAL A 267 -12.85 57.14 -2.39
N LEU A 268 -13.43 56.12 -3.02
CA LEU A 268 -14.71 56.21 -3.72
C LEU A 268 -15.83 56.71 -2.78
N LYS A 269 -15.88 56.19 -1.53
CA LYS A 269 -16.84 56.64 -0.52
C LYS A 269 -16.67 58.11 -0.14
N VAL A 270 -15.44 58.57 0.05
CA VAL A 270 -15.15 59.98 0.37
C VAL A 270 -15.53 60.89 -0.79
N GLN A 271 -15.19 60.51 -2.02
CA GLN A 271 -15.48 61.32 -3.20
C GLN A 271 -16.98 61.35 -3.54
N ILE A 272 -17.72 60.27 -3.32
CA ILE A 272 -19.20 60.29 -3.44
C ILE A 272 -19.82 61.30 -2.45
N GLU A 273 -19.31 61.38 -1.21
CA GLU A 273 -19.78 62.36 -0.23
C GLU A 273 -19.42 63.81 -0.63
N LEU A 274 -18.27 64.03 -1.26
CA LEU A 274 -17.87 65.34 -1.80
C LEU A 274 -18.70 65.73 -3.04
N ALA A 275 -18.99 64.78 -3.93
CA ALA A 275 -19.86 64.97 -5.09
C ALA A 275 -21.29 65.34 -4.66
N ARG A 276 -21.82 64.68 -3.62
CA ARG A 276 -23.13 65.02 -3.01
C ARG A 276 -23.20 66.44 -2.46
N ARG A 277 -22.05 67.04 -2.11
CA ARG A 277 -21.94 68.43 -1.64
C ARG A 277 -21.73 69.44 -2.77
N GLY A 278 -21.77 69.00 -4.03
CA GLY A 278 -21.72 69.86 -5.21
C GLY A 278 -20.33 70.04 -5.83
N SER A 279 -19.31 69.28 -5.39
CA SER A 279 -18.00 69.29 -6.05
C SER A 279 -18.09 68.55 -7.40
N ARG A 280 -17.79 69.26 -8.49
CA ARG A 280 -17.69 68.64 -9.83
C ARG A 280 -16.42 67.80 -9.99
N GLU A 281 -15.32 68.21 -9.36
CA GLU A 281 -14.02 67.51 -9.37
C GLU A 281 -14.12 66.10 -8.77
N ALA A 282 -15.07 65.90 -7.85
CA ALA A 282 -15.32 64.60 -7.24
C ALA A 282 -15.85 63.56 -8.25
N PHE A 283 -16.49 63.95 -9.36
CA PHE A 283 -16.92 63.00 -10.38
C PHE A 283 -15.75 62.40 -11.16
N ASP A 284 -14.73 63.21 -11.45
CA ASP A 284 -13.52 62.76 -12.11
C ASP A 284 -12.73 61.82 -11.18
N GLU A 285 -12.60 62.16 -9.90
CA GLU A 285 -11.97 61.26 -8.92
C GLU A 285 -12.74 59.96 -8.67
N ILE A 286 -14.08 59.97 -8.76
CA ILE A 286 -14.89 58.75 -8.71
C ILE A 286 -14.61 57.85 -9.92
N ALA A 287 -14.51 58.44 -11.12
CA ALA A 287 -14.20 57.70 -12.34
C ALA A 287 -12.79 57.06 -12.25
N ASP A 288 -11.79 57.81 -11.77
CA ASP A 288 -10.44 57.31 -11.56
C ASP A 288 -10.39 56.18 -10.52
N ALA A 289 -11.06 56.34 -9.37
CA ALA A 289 -11.11 55.32 -8.34
C ALA A 289 -11.82 54.05 -8.81
N ALA A 290 -12.87 54.16 -9.64
CA ALA A 290 -13.54 53.03 -10.25
C ALA A 290 -12.65 52.29 -11.26
N GLN A 291 -11.94 53.03 -12.12
CA GLN A 291 -11.02 52.45 -13.10
C GLN A 291 -9.82 51.73 -12.43
N ARG A 292 -9.34 52.26 -11.29
CA ARG A 292 -8.33 51.58 -10.46
C ARG A 292 -8.86 50.28 -9.87
N LEU A 293 -10.10 50.27 -9.38
CA LEU A 293 -10.74 49.07 -8.85
C LEU A 293 -10.90 48.00 -9.93
N GLU A 294 -11.33 48.39 -11.14
CA GLU A 294 -11.47 47.50 -12.29
C GLU A 294 -10.13 46.87 -12.69
N ARG A 295 -9.05 47.67 -12.77
CA ARG A 295 -7.70 47.15 -13.03
C ARG A 295 -7.26 46.16 -11.97
N LEU A 296 -7.51 46.45 -10.70
CA LEU A 296 -7.15 45.58 -9.58
C LEU A 296 -7.90 44.25 -9.62
N VAL A 297 -9.21 44.26 -9.91
CA VAL A 297 -10.01 43.04 -10.10
C VAL A 297 -9.50 42.22 -11.28
N THR A 298 -9.20 42.87 -12.41
CA THR A 298 -8.65 42.21 -13.60
C THR A 298 -7.32 41.53 -13.29
N GLN A 299 -6.43 42.20 -12.56
CA GLN A 299 -5.13 41.64 -12.14
C GLN A 299 -5.27 40.48 -11.15
N LEU A 300 -6.20 40.57 -10.20
CA LEU A 300 -6.49 39.46 -9.28
C LEU A 300 -7.05 38.24 -10.00
N LEU A 301 -7.93 38.43 -10.99
CA LEU A 301 -8.47 37.33 -11.81
C LEU A 301 -7.40 36.69 -12.71
N ALA A 302 -6.53 37.50 -13.31
CA ALA A 302 -5.38 37.02 -14.07
C ALA A 302 -4.45 36.18 -13.16
N LEU A 303 -4.14 36.68 -11.97
CA LEU A 303 -3.32 35.95 -11.00
C LEU A 303 -3.98 34.64 -10.54
N ALA A 304 -5.28 34.65 -10.24
CA ALA A 304 -6.00 33.44 -9.84
C ALA A 304 -6.00 32.37 -10.95
N ARG A 305 -6.20 32.76 -12.21
CA ARG A 305 -6.07 31.88 -13.37
C ARG A 305 -4.63 31.35 -13.53
N ALA A 306 -3.64 32.19 -13.23
CA ALA A 306 -2.24 31.82 -13.17
C ALA A 306 -1.84 31.05 -11.89
N GLU A 307 -2.75 30.76 -10.96
CA GLU A 307 -2.51 29.94 -9.75
C GLU A 307 -3.33 28.62 -9.71
N GLU A 308 -4.41 28.50 -10.49
CA GLU A 308 -5.22 27.28 -10.61
C GLU A 308 -4.46 26.12 -11.29
N ALA A 309 -4.02 25.13 -10.51
CA ALA A 309 -3.08 24.07 -10.94
C ALA A 309 -3.71 22.89 -11.72
N GLY A 310 -4.97 22.98 -12.16
CA GLY A 310 -5.73 21.82 -12.66
C GLY A 310 -6.38 21.96 -14.04
N ALA A 311 -6.41 23.14 -14.64
CA ALA A 311 -7.21 23.41 -15.84
C ALA A 311 -6.50 24.32 -16.85
N SER A 312 -5.17 24.29 -16.92
CA SER A 312 -4.50 24.97 -18.04
C SER A 312 -4.85 24.23 -19.34
N PRO A 313 -5.33 24.95 -20.38
CA PRO A 313 -5.48 24.39 -21.72
C PRO A 313 -4.16 23.74 -22.17
N PRO A 314 -4.17 22.78 -23.10
CA PRO A 314 -2.94 22.32 -23.71
C PRO A 314 -2.14 23.51 -24.27
N LEU A 315 -0.80 23.41 -24.20
CA LEU A 315 0.09 24.38 -24.83
C LEU A 315 -0.26 24.46 -26.32
N GLU A 316 -0.25 25.68 -26.85
CA GLU A 316 -0.46 25.95 -28.27
C GLU A 316 0.79 26.61 -28.86
N THR A 317 0.98 26.48 -30.17
CA THR A 317 2.05 27.19 -30.86
C THR A 317 1.66 28.67 -30.99
N VAL A 318 2.31 29.53 -30.21
CA VAL A 318 2.09 30.98 -30.16
C VAL A 318 3.20 31.71 -30.92
N ASP A 319 2.82 32.59 -31.84
CA ASP A 319 3.76 33.54 -32.46
C ASP A 319 3.93 34.78 -31.57
N LEU A 320 5.12 34.95 -30.98
CA LEU A 320 5.42 36.07 -30.09
C LEU A 320 5.33 37.42 -30.81
N LYS A 321 5.62 37.49 -32.11
CA LYS A 321 5.52 38.72 -32.90
C LYS A 321 4.08 39.16 -33.03
N GLU A 322 3.18 38.22 -33.29
CA GLU A 322 1.75 38.48 -33.37
C GLU A 322 1.19 39.00 -32.04
N VAL A 323 1.53 38.33 -30.93
CA VAL A 323 1.06 38.76 -29.60
C VAL A 323 1.64 40.12 -29.22
N SER A 324 2.91 40.39 -29.53
CA SER A 324 3.56 41.68 -29.30
C SER A 324 2.84 42.81 -30.04
N ALA A 325 2.48 42.60 -31.32
CA ALA A 325 1.73 43.58 -32.10
C ALA A 325 0.34 43.87 -31.49
N VAL A 326 -0.36 42.85 -30.99
CA VAL A 326 -1.66 43.04 -30.31
C VAL A 326 -1.49 43.86 -29.02
N VAL A 327 -0.44 43.60 -28.23
CA VAL A 327 -0.17 44.35 -26.99
C VAL A 327 0.20 45.80 -27.29
N VAL A 328 1.06 46.06 -28.29
CA VAL A 328 1.42 47.41 -28.74
C VAL A 328 0.16 48.18 -29.15
N ASN A 329 -0.70 47.59 -29.99
CA ASN A 329 -1.95 48.23 -30.40
C ASN A 329 -2.87 48.55 -29.22
N ARG A 330 -2.92 47.69 -28.20
CA ARG A 330 -3.74 47.92 -27.01
C ARG A 330 -3.24 49.09 -26.16
N LEU A 331 -1.92 49.23 -26.04
CA LEU A 331 -1.29 50.20 -25.14
C LEU A 331 -0.83 51.49 -25.84
N ILE A 332 -0.98 51.60 -27.16
CA ILE A 332 -0.51 52.75 -27.95
C ILE A 332 -1.08 54.08 -27.45
N ASN A 333 -2.37 54.14 -27.12
CA ASN A 333 -3.00 55.38 -26.63
C ASN A 333 -2.44 55.79 -25.27
N GLN A 334 -2.16 54.81 -24.40
CA GLN A 334 -1.54 55.06 -23.09
C GLN A 334 -0.10 55.55 -23.25
N ALA A 335 0.66 54.96 -24.17
CA ALA A 335 2.02 55.39 -24.48
C ALA A 335 2.06 56.83 -25.04
N ILE A 336 1.16 57.17 -25.96
CA ILE A 336 1.02 58.53 -26.51
C ILE A 336 0.72 59.55 -25.39
N GLN A 337 -0.21 59.23 -24.49
CA GLN A 337 -0.54 60.10 -23.35
C GLN A 337 0.65 60.29 -22.40
N ALA A 338 1.47 59.26 -22.23
CA ALA A 338 2.69 59.30 -21.42
C ALA A 338 3.91 59.88 -22.16
N GLN A 339 3.77 60.28 -23.44
CA GLN A 339 4.88 60.69 -24.31
C GLN A 339 6.00 59.64 -24.41
N VAL A 340 5.62 58.36 -24.52
CA VAL A 340 6.55 57.23 -24.64
C VAL A 340 6.38 56.57 -26.00
N GLU A 341 7.49 56.28 -26.69
CA GLU A 341 7.48 55.56 -27.97
C GLU A 341 7.51 54.04 -27.73
N LEU A 342 6.72 53.28 -28.49
CA LEU A 342 6.70 51.81 -28.43
C LEU A 342 7.37 51.23 -29.68
N ASN A 343 8.46 50.49 -29.51
CA ASN A 343 9.19 49.85 -30.59
C ASN A 343 9.09 48.32 -30.50
N LEU A 344 8.89 47.67 -31.66
CA LEU A 344 8.95 46.22 -31.81
C LEU A 344 10.11 45.87 -32.74
N GLU A 345 11.17 45.31 -32.16
CA GLU A 345 12.35 44.83 -32.86
C GLU A 345 12.22 43.32 -33.08
N ALA A 346 11.86 42.95 -34.31
CA ALA A 346 11.71 41.55 -34.71
C ALA A 346 12.13 41.41 -36.18
N SER A 347 13.02 40.45 -36.47
CA SER A 347 13.40 40.15 -37.85
C SER A 347 12.22 39.52 -38.60
N ASP A 348 12.02 39.91 -39.87
CA ASP A 348 11.03 39.26 -40.75
C ASP A 348 11.50 37.88 -41.24
N ALA A 349 12.80 37.58 -41.14
CA ALA A 349 13.38 36.33 -41.60
C ALA A 349 13.31 35.20 -40.55
N GLU A 350 12.95 35.51 -39.31
CA GLU A 350 12.91 34.56 -38.19
C GLU A 350 11.48 34.24 -37.76
N SER A 351 11.25 33.03 -37.26
CA SER A 351 9.97 32.59 -36.71
C SER A 351 10.05 32.48 -35.18
N TYR A 352 9.41 33.41 -34.48
CA TYR A 352 9.38 33.48 -33.00
C TYR A 352 8.23 32.67 -32.40
N ARG A 353 8.12 31.38 -32.77
CA ARG A 353 7.04 30.50 -32.31
C ARG A 353 7.45 29.73 -31.06
N VAL A 354 6.58 29.75 -30.05
CA VAL A 354 6.80 29.08 -28.76
C VAL A 354 5.57 28.25 -28.36
N GLU A 355 5.81 27.14 -27.67
CA GLU A 355 4.73 26.35 -27.05
C GLU A 355 4.32 26.99 -25.73
N ALA A 356 3.21 27.71 -25.74
CA ALA A 356 2.78 28.56 -24.63
C ALA A 356 1.25 28.67 -24.59
N HIS A 357 0.71 29.29 -23.55
CA HIS A 357 -0.69 29.75 -23.58
C HIS A 357 -0.71 31.19 -24.12
N ARG A 358 -1.39 31.45 -25.24
CA ARG A 358 -1.42 32.79 -25.86
C ARG A 358 -1.88 33.85 -24.88
N THR A 359 -2.84 33.52 -24.01
CA THR A 359 -3.36 34.42 -22.96
C THR A 359 -2.29 34.78 -21.93
N LEU A 360 -1.46 33.82 -21.48
CA LEU A 360 -0.41 34.09 -20.50
C LEU A 360 0.75 34.89 -21.11
N VAL A 361 1.12 34.62 -22.38
CA VAL A 361 2.11 35.41 -23.11
C VAL A 361 1.62 36.86 -23.24
N PHE A 362 0.34 37.03 -23.59
CA PHE A 362 -0.29 38.33 -23.66
C PHE A 362 -0.25 39.06 -22.30
N GLU A 363 -0.56 38.36 -21.20
CA GLU A 363 -0.49 38.93 -19.84
C GLU A 363 0.93 39.33 -19.46
N ILE A 364 1.94 38.52 -19.77
CA ILE A 364 3.35 38.85 -19.52
C ILE A 364 3.71 40.14 -20.26
N LEU A 365 3.50 40.18 -21.57
CA LEU A 365 3.84 41.35 -22.40
C LEU A 365 3.06 42.59 -21.97
N ALA A 366 1.75 42.48 -21.73
CA ALA A 366 0.94 43.60 -21.30
C ALA A 366 1.41 44.19 -19.95
N ASN A 367 1.80 43.34 -18.99
CA ASN A 367 2.33 43.82 -17.71
C ASN A 367 3.73 44.44 -17.84
N LEU A 368 4.61 43.85 -18.67
CA LEU A 368 5.95 44.39 -18.89
C LEU A 368 5.90 45.74 -19.62
N VAL A 369 5.09 45.86 -20.67
CA VAL A 369 4.94 47.11 -21.44
C VAL A 369 4.21 48.18 -20.63
N ASP A 370 3.14 47.84 -19.89
CA ASP A 370 2.46 48.79 -18.99
C ASP A 370 3.40 49.31 -17.90
N ASN A 371 4.26 48.45 -17.34
CA ASN A 371 5.33 48.89 -16.44
C ASN A 371 6.33 49.81 -17.15
N GLY A 372 6.81 49.40 -18.33
CA GLY A 372 7.75 50.19 -19.12
C GLY A 372 7.22 51.58 -19.48
N ILE A 373 5.92 51.74 -19.73
CA ILE A 373 5.29 53.05 -19.98
C ILE A 373 5.19 53.86 -18.68
N ARG A 374 4.75 53.25 -17.57
CA ARG A 374 4.49 53.95 -16.29
C ARG A 374 5.75 54.47 -15.62
N TYR A 375 6.85 53.73 -15.70
CA TYR A 375 8.11 54.06 -15.03
C TYR A 375 9.13 54.71 -15.98
N ASN A 376 8.74 54.99 -17.22
CA ASN A 376 9.61 55.66 -18.19
C ASN A 376 9.79 57.15 -17.87
N ARG A 377 10.79 57.76 -18.52
CA ARG A 377 10.91 59.21 -18.65
C ARG A 377 10.05 59.73 -19.80
N SER A 378 9.61 60.99 -19.71
CA SER A 378 8.94 61.69 -20.81
C SER A 378 9.85 61.73 -22.04
N GLY A 379 9.35 61.33 -23.21
CA GLY A 379 10.14 61.20 -24.45
C GLY A 379 11.05 59.96 -24.51
N GLY A 380 10.92 59.02 -23.56
CA GLY A 380 11.64 57.75 -23.58
C GLY A 380 10.98 56.70 -24.47
N THR A 381 11.67 55.57 -24.64
CA THR A 381 11.19 54.45 -25.47
C THR A 381 10.97 53.20 -24.62
N VAL A 382 9.99 52.38 -25.02
CA VAL A 382 9.85 50.99 -24.58
C VAL A 382 10.03 50.09 -25.80
N THR A 383 11.03 49.21 -25.75
CA THR A 383 11.38 48.31 -26.86
C THR A 383 11.08 46.88 -26.49
N ILE A 384 10.30 46.19 -27.33
CA ILE A 384 10.09 44.75 -27.32
C ILE A 384 11.03 44.14 -28.36
N ALA A 385 12.09 43.46 -27.92
CA ALA A 385 13.03 42.77 -28.79
C ALA A 385 12.80 41.25 -28.76
N LEU A 386 12.60 40.67 -29.94
CA LEU A 386 12.48 39.23 -30.13
C LEU A 386 13.75 38.68 -30.78
N ALA A 387 14.31 37.63 -30.20
CA ALA A 387 15.50 36.97 -30.74
C ALA A 387 15.37 35.45 -30.67
N GLN A 388 15.83 34.77 -31.73
CA GLN A 388 15.91 33.32 -31.75
C GLN A 388 17.31 32.88 -31.31
N GLY A 389 17.41 32.25 -30.13
CA GLY A 389 18.64 31.60 -29.67
C GLY A 389 18.72 30.14 -30.11
N GLU A 390 19.88 29.50 -29.86
CA GLU A 390 20.09 28.08 -30.18
C GLU A 390 19.10 27.18 -29.42
N ASP A 391 18.95 27.37 -28.10
CA ASP A 391 18.15 26.51 -27.21
C ASP A 391 16.83 27.15 -26.72
N ALA A 392 16.58 28.40 -27.06
CA ALA A 392 15.41 29.15 -26.56
C ALA A 392 15.04 30.33 -27.46
N THR A 393 13.76 30.68 -27.46
CA THR A 393 13.29 31.96 -28.00
C THR A 393 13.29 32.99 -26.87
N LEU A 394 13.90 34.15 -27.12
CA LEU A 394 14.09 35.23 -26.15
C LEU A 394 13.15 36.39 -26.47
N MET A 395 12.47 36.87 -25.44
CA MET A 395 11.65 38.08 -25.50
C MET A 395 12.15 39.06 -24.44
N THR A 396 12.67 40.20 -24.86
CA THR A 396 13.20 41.23 -23.96
C THR A 396 12.35 42.49 -24.06
N VAL A 397 11.86 42.99 -22.92
CA VAL A 397 11.21 44.30 -22.83
C VAL A 397 12.14 45.26 -22.11
N SER A 398 12.48 46.36 -22.77
CA SER A 398 13.43 47.37 -22.30
C SER A 398 12.74 48.73 -22.18
N ASP A 399 13.02 49.48 -21.11
CA ASP A 399 12.59 50.87 -20.95
C ASP A 399 13.78 51.80 -20.66
N ASP A 400 13.58 53.10 -20.87
CA ASP A 400 14.56 54.18 -20.63
C ASP A 400 14.40 54.85 -19.23
N GLY A 401 13.73 54.17 -18.31
CA GLY A 401 13.40 54.67 -16.98
C GLY A 401 14.62 54.77 -16.03
N PRO A 402 14.38 54.97 -14.73
CA PRO A 402 15.44 55.03 -13.72
C PRO A 402 16.11 53.66 -13.44
N GLY A 403 15.55 52.57 -13.97
CA GLY A 403 16.03 51.21 -13.72
C GLY A 403 15.69 50.67 -12.33
N ILE A 404 16.02 49.40 -12.10
CA ILE A 404 15.81 48.72 -10.81
C ILE A 404 17.17 48.51 -10.12
N ALA A 405 17.34 49.10 -8.93
CA ALA A 405 18.53 48.93 -8.10
C ALA A 405 18.79 47.45 -7.78
N VAL A 406 20.07 47.06 -7.75
CA VAL A 406 20.49 45.65 -7.59
C VAL A 406 19.88 45.00 -6.35
N GLU A 407 19.81 45.73 -5.24
CA GLU A 407 19.22 45.30 -3.96
C GLU A 407 17.70 45.03 -4.00
N HIS A 408 17.02 45.44 -5.07
CA HIS A 408 15.58 45.24 -5.26
C HIS A 408 15.28 44.21 -6.35
N ARG A 409 16.26 43.79 -7.18
CA ARG A 409 16.04 42.90 -8.33
C ARG A 409 15.39 41.55 -7.96
N ASP A 410 15.69 41.01 -6.79
CA ASP A 410 15.07 39.77 -6.32
C ASP A 410 13.65 39.99 -5.76
N LYS A 411 13.43 41.15 -5.12
CA LYS A 411 12.17 41.47 -4.43
C LYS A 411 11.10 42.02 -5.34
N VAL A 412 11.45 42.58 -6.51
CA VAL A 412 10.46 43.14 -7.44
C VAL A 412 9.51 42.10 -8.04
N PHE A 413 9.83 40.81 -7.94
CA PHE A 413 8.92 39.73 -8.31
C PHE A 413 7.98 39.30 -7.18
N GLU A 414 8.19 39.79 -5.95
CA GLU A 414 7.27 39.57 -4.84
C GLU A 414 5.97 40.37 -5.03
N ARG A 415 4.86 39.81 -4.56
CA ARG A 415 3.54 40.44 -4.68
C ARG A 415 3.49 41.73 -3.87
N PHE A 416 2.92 42.77 -4.47
CA PHE A 416 2.69 44.08 -3.83
C PHE A 416 3.98 44.83 -3.46
N PHE A 417 5.16 44.36 -3.90
CA PHE A 417 6.41 45.07 -3.72
C PHE A 417 6.48 46.26 -4.71
N ARG A 418 6.89 47.43 -4.22
CA ARG A 418 7.03 48.66 -5.02
C ARG A 418 8.35 49.36 -4.69
N VAL A 419 9.16 49.61 -5.71
CA VAL A 419 10.39 50.42 -5.59
C VAL A 419 9.97 51.89 -5.42
N GLY A 420 10.32 52.52 -4.28
CA GLY A 420 9.98 53.92 -3.98
C GLY A 420 8.69 54.15 -3.16
N GLY A 421 7.99 53.10 -2.75
CA GLY A 421 6.86 53.19 -1.80
C GLY A 421 5.72 54.12 -2.28
N ALA A 422 5.38 55.13 -1.48
CA ALA A 422 4.29 56.08 -1.76
C ALA A 422 4.63 57.12 -2.86
N SER A 423 5.92 57.30 -3.17
CA SER A 423 6.40 58.27 -4.17
C SER A 423 6.53 57.70 -5.59
N ALA A 424 6.24 56.40 -5.76
CA ALA A 424 6.26 55.72 -7.05
C ALA A 424 4.96 56.00 -7.85
N PRO A 425 5.03 56.01 -9.20
CA PRO A 425 3.84 56.06 -10.07
C PRO A 425 2.75 55.07 -9.64
N GLU A 426 1.47 55.44 -9.80
CA GLU A 426 0.35 54.61 -9.37
C GLU A 426 0.44 53.18 -9.95
N GLY A 427 0.35 52.17 -9.08
CA GLY A 427 0.46 50.76 -9.47
C GLY A 427 0.25 49.81 -8.28
N THR A 428 -0.20 48.59 -8.56
CA THR A 428 -0.57 47.59 -7.54
C THR A 428 0.60 46.75 -7.03
N GLY A 429 1.78 46.83 -7.68
CA GLY A 429 2.93 45.95 -7.38
C GLY A 429 2.68 44.48 -7.74
N LEU A 430 1.65 44.20 -8.54
CA LEU A 430 1.32 42.83 -8.98
C LEU A 430 1.90 42.46 -10.34
N GLY A 431 2.27 43.45 -11.17
CA GLY A 431 2.62 43.21 -12.57
C GLY A 431 3.77 42.22 -12.76
N LEU A 432 4.89 42.40 -12.03
CA LEU A 432 6.04 41.50 -12.13
C LEU A 432 5.81 40.14 -11.46
N ALA A 433 4.99 40.09 -10.39
CA ALA A 433 4.57 38.83 -9.79
C ALA A 433 3.69 38.01 -10.75
N ILE A 434 2.81 38.66 -11.53
CA ILE A 434 2.03 38.03 -12.61
C ILE A 434 2.98 37.50 -13.68
N VAL A 435 3.97 38.29 -14.11
CA VAL A 435 4.98 37.86 -15.08
C VAL A 435 5.72 36.60 -14.62
N GLN A 436 6.21 36.58 -13.37
CA GLN A 436 6.92 35.42 -12.82
C GLN A 436 6.02 34.18 -12.72
N SER A 437 4.77 34.35 -12.28
CA SER A 437 3.80 33.25 -12.15
C SER A 437 3.41 32.67 -13.52
N ALA A 438 3.10 33.55 -14.48
CA ALA A 438 2.74 33.17 -15.85
C ALA A 438 3.91 32.48 -16.58
N ALA A 439 5.13 32.98 -16.43
CA ALA A 439 6.32 32.38 -17.04
C ALA A 439 6.61 30.99 -16.44
N SER A 440 6.56 30.87 -15.11
CA SER A 440 6.80 29.59 -14.42
C SER A 440 5.84 28.49 -14.88
N ARG A 441 4.58 28.84 -15.18
CA ARG A 441 3.58 27.89 -15.71
C ARG A 441 3.91 27.33 -17.08
N MET A 442 4.58 28.11 -17.91
CA MET A 442 4.94 27.72 -19.27
C MET A 442 6.37 27.14 -19.32
N GLY A 443 7.01 26.94 -18.16
CA GLY A 443 8.41 26.54 -18.08
C GLY A 443 9.39 27.61 -18.58
N ALA A 444 8.93 28.86 -18.75
CA ALA A 444 9.75 29.99 -19.15
C ALA A 444 10.47 30.59 -17.94
N GLN A 445 11.66 31.14 -18.16
CA GLN A 445 12.46 31.80 -17.14
C GLN A 445 12.42 33.31 -17.32
N VAL A 446 12.27 34.07 -16.23
CA VAL A 446 12.28 35.54 -16.24
C VAL A 446 13.52 36.01 -15.51
N GLU A 447 14.26 36.92 -16.11
CA GLU A 447 15.46 37.53 -15.53
C GLU A 447 15.50 39.04 -15.84
N ILE A 448 16.12 39.80 -14.94
CA ILE A 448 16.47 41.20 -15.18
C ILE A 448 17.89 41.20 -15.71
N VAL A 449 18.08 41.76 -16.90
CA VAL A 449 19.37 41.77 -17.60
C VAL A 449 19.96 43.16 -17.63
N GLU A 450 21.28 43.24 -17.75
CA GLU A 450 21.96 44.52 -17.91
C GLU A 450 21.92 44.92 -19.39
N GLY A 451 21.56 46.17 -19.68
CA GLY A 451 21.36 46.63 -21.06
C GLY A 451 21.54 48.12 -21.31
N GLY A 452 22.08 48.88 -20.34
CA GLY A 452 22.23 50.33 -20.45
C GLY A 452 21.41 51.08 -19.40
N ALA A 453 20.81 52.21 -19.79
CA ALA A 453 19.91 52.97 -18.93
C ALA A 453 18.53 52.30 -18.87
N GLY A 454 17.88 52.32 -17.69
CA GLY A 454 16.53 51.79 -17.49
C GLY A 454 16.46 50.32 -17.10
N THR A 455 15.33 49.67 -17.38
CA THR A 455 15.07 48.28 -16.98
C THR A 455 14.95 47.37 -18.19
N HIS A 456 15.66 46.25 -18.19
CA HIS A 456 15.55 45.22 -19.22
C HIS A 456 15.10 43.91 -18.57
N ILE A 457 13.92 43.43 -18.95
CA ILE A 457 13.36 42.17 -18.46
C ILE A 457 13.33 41.19 -19.62
N ARG A 458 14.04 40.08 -19.48
CA ARG A 458 14.10 39.01 -20.46
C ARG A 458 13.28 37.81 -20.00
N VAL A 459 12.45 37.31 -20.91
CA VAL A 459 11.70 36.07 -20.76
C VAL A 459 12.25 35.06 -21.75
N ARG A 460 12.71 33.93 -21.24
CA ARG A 460 13.33 32.84 -21.99
C ARG A 460 12.37 31.67 -22.11
N PHE A 461 11.90 31.41 -23.32
CA PHE A 461 11.03 30.26 -23.63
C PHE A 461 11.88 29.08 -24.11
N PRO A 462 11.88 27.93 -23.40
CA PRO A 462 12.68 26.79 -23.81
C PRO A 462 12.20 26.25 -25.15
N ARG A 463 13.15 25.96 -26.05
CA ARG A 463 12.84 25.26 -27.30
C ARG A 463 12.57 23.80 -26.94
N ARG A 464 11.30 23.39 -26.96
CA ARG A 464 10.97 21.97 -26.74
C ARG A 464 11.48 21.20 -27.96
N GLY A 465 12.58 20.48 -27.80
CA GLY A 465 13.02 19.52 -28.80
C GLY A 465 11.89 18.55 -29.11
N GLU A 466 11.77 18.14 -30.37
CA GLU A 466 10.96 16.98 -30.76
C GLU A 466 11.46 15.76 -29.96
N GLY A 467 10.85 15.48 -28.80
CA GLY A 467 11.24 14.33 -27.99
C GLY A 467 10.95 14.49 -26.50
N GLY A 468 9.91 13.79 -26.03
CA GLY A 468 9.70 13.55 -24.60
C GLY A 468 8.26 13.69 -24.15
N ALA A 469 7.36 12.86 -24.69
CA ALA A 469 6.23 12.39 -23.90
C ALA A 469 6.80 11.42 -22.85
N VAL A 470 6.71 11.79 -21.57
CA VAL A 470 6.89 10.90 -20.42
C VAL A 470 5.62 10.94 -19.61
#